data_AF-A0A3D3NRB1-F1
#
_entry.id   AF-A0A3D3NRB1-F1
#
_cell.length_a   1.000
_cell.length_b   1.000
_cell.length_c   1.000
_cell.angle_alpha   90.00
_cell.angle_beta   90.00
_cell.angle_gamma   90.00
#
_symmetry.space_group_name_H-M   'P 1'
#
loop_
_entity.id
_entity.type
_entity.pdbx_description
1 polymer ?
#
loop_
_entity_poly.entity_id
_entity_poly.type
_entity_poly.pdbx_seq_one_letter_code
_entity_poly.pdbx_strand_id
1 'polypeptide(L)'
;MNAAPTTPALANDFHAAVIGSTALLGHGVGRRQLGRFWHECRDGDDGAREVYDRHYSRYHYKDGRQPKLFVGPGEKMVLITETGDAIWCWRKFRDASGQQGINNAIFRNEGMILSSLLILDAEELAWKRWPGERLYTYVKPTGIRSTNPGACYKKAGWRVCGVTKWNKLVILEKCPNVV
;
A
#
# COMPACT_ATOMS: atom_id res chain seq x y z
N MET A 1 -62.45 10.79 2.92
CA MET A 1 -61.58 9.64 2.59
C MET A 1 -60.36 10.17 1.86
N ASN A 2 -59.21 9.54 2.12
CA ASN A 2 -57.88 9.74 1.54
C ASN A 2 -56.93 10.62 2.36
N ALA A 3 -56.22 9.94 3.27
CA ALA A 3 -55.01 10.39 3.91
C ALA A 3 -53.85 10.40 2.89
N ALA A 4 -53.03 11.44 2.92
CA ALA A 4 -51.73 11.47 2.26
C ALA A 4 -50.65 10.98 3.25
N PRO A 5 -49.72 10.11 2.84
CA PRO A 5 -48.69 9.59 3.74
C PRO A 5 -47.55 10.60 3.90
N THR A 6 -47.29 11.02 5.13
CA THR A 6 -46.05 11.71 5.51
C THR A 6 -44.90 10.70 5.56
N THR A 7 -43.98 10.81 4.62
CA THR A 7 -42.68 10.12 4.62
C THR A 7 -41.81 10.64 5.78
N PRO A 8 -41.29 9.80 6.69
CA PRO A 8 -40.19 10.20 7.53
C PRO A 8 -38.87 10.08 6.76
N ALA A 9 -38.06 11.14 6.82
CA ALA A 9 -36.71 11.17 6.30
C ALA A 9 -35.83 10.15 7.04
N LEU A 10 -35.16 9.29 6.29
CA LEU A 10 -34.10 8.40 6.79
C LEU A 10 -32.90 9.25 7.22
N ALA A 11 -32.77 9.48 8.52
CA ALA A 11 -31.54 9.98 9.11
C ALA A 11 -30.47 8.87 9.02
N ASN A 12 -29.34 9.21 8.42
CA ASN A 12 -28.13 8.40 8.37
C ASN A 12 -27.52 8.31 9.78
N ASP A 13 -27.82 7.23 10.50
CA ASP A 13 -27.06 6.83 11.68
C ASP A 13 -26.15 5.65 11.34
N PHE A 14 -25.05 5.92 10.63
CA PHE A 14 -23.91 5.00 10.64
C PHE A 14 -23.15 5.20 11.95
N HIS A 15 -23.65 4.56 12.99
CA HIS A 15 -22.90 4.37 14.23
C HIS A 15 -21.67 3.52 13.91
N ALA A 16 -20.50 4.15 13.88
CA ALA A 16 -19.22 3.46 13.90
C ALA A 16 -19.11 2.73 15.25
N ALA A 17 -19.51 1.45 15.26
CA ALA A 17 -19.24 0.57 16.38
C ALA A 17 -17.72 0.43 16.51
N VAL A 18 -17.15 1.11 17.50
CA VAL A 18 -15.81 0.85 18.02
C VAL A 18 -15.88 -0.53 18.67
N ILE A 19 -15.56 -1.57 17.90
CA ILE A 19 -15.43 -2.92 18.43
C ILE A 19 -14.05 -3.05 19.07
N GLY A 20 -14.08 -3.49 20.32
CA GLY A 20 -12.99 -3.51 21.26
C GLY A 20 -11.68 -4.09 20.75
N SER A 21 -10.61 -3.39 21.13
CA SER A 21 -9.23 -3.87 21.13
C SER A 21 -9.15 -5.20 21.87
N THR A 22 -8.96 -6.29 21.11
CA THR A 22 -8.43 -7.53 21.64
C THR A 22 -7.02 -7.66 21.08
N ALA A 23 -6.03 -7.25 21.89
CA ALA A 23 -4.63 -7.50 21.60
C ALA A 23 -4.35 -9.01 21.62
N LEU A 24 -3.69 -9.51 20.57
CA LEU A 24 -2.87 -10.73 20.45
C LEU A 24 -2.46 -10.75 18.96
N LEU A 25 -1.20 -10.62 18.52
CA LEU A 25 0.07 -11.13 19.02
C LEU A 25 1.16 -10.07 18.81
N GLY A 26 2.01 -9.88 19.81
CA GLY A 26 3.05 -8.84 19.81
C GLY A 26 4.14 -9.12 18.78
N HIS A 27 4.58 -8.06 18.10
CA HIS A 27 5.95 -7.79 17.64
C HIS A 27 6.01 -6.38 17.00
N GLY A 28 6.12 -5.33 17.84
CA GLY A 28 6.35 -3.95 17.39
C GLY A 28 5.96 -2.91 18.43
N VAL A 29 6.91 -2.07 18.85
CA VAL A 29 6.67 -0.90 19.71
C VAL A 29 5.83 0.12 18.93
N GLY A 30 4.62 0.41 19.42
CA GLY A 30 3.80 1.60 19.10
C GLY A 30 3.72 1.99 17.63
N ARG A 31 3.00 1.21 16.82
CA ARG A 31 2.66 1.63 15.45
C ARG A 31 1.62 2.75 15.50
N ARG A 32 1.87 3.85 14.77
CA ARG A 32 0.98 5.01 14.75
C ARG A 32 -0.07 4.84 13.64
N GLN A 33 -1.36 4.88 13.95
CA GLN A 33 -2.40 4.99 12.92
C GLN A 33 -2.16 6.26 12.10
N LEU A 34 -2.00 6.11 10.78
CA LEU A 34 -1.72 7.21 9.86
C LEU A 34 -2.81 7.40 8.81
N GLY A 35 -3.37 6.30 8.29
CA GLY A 35 -4.49 6.30 7.33
C GLY A 35 -5.73 5.63 7.89
N ARG A 36 -6.73 5.37 7.04
CA ARG A 36 -7.94 4.61 7.41
C ARG A 36 -7.62 3.16 7.76
N PHE A 37 -6.68 2.54 7.05
CA PHE A 37 -6.30 1.14 7.23
C PHE A 37 -4.86 0.97 7.70
N TRP A 38 -4.05 2.02 7.56
CA TRP A 38 -2.60 1.94 7.70
C TRP A 38 -2.08 2.48 9.03
N HIS A 39 -1.20 1.69 9.65
CA HIS A 39 -0.34 2.11 10.72
C HIS A 39 1.09 2.25 10.21
N GLU A 40 1.72 3.36 10.53
CA GLU A 40 3.14 3.58 10.25
C GLU A 40 4.00 2.78 11.22
N CYS A 41 5.00 2.09 10.67
CA CYS A 41 6.02 1.37 11.43
C CYS A 41 7.42 1.71 10.89
N ARG A 42 8.45 1.25 11.61
CA ARG A 42 9.84 1.43 11.19
C ARG A 42 10.24 0.39 10.14
N ASP A 43 11.18 0.73 9.26
CA ASP A 43 11.84 -0.29 8.43
C ASP A 43 12.56 -1.28 9.36
N GLY A 44 12.30 -2.57 9.15
CA GLY A 44 12.71 -3.65 10.05
C GLY A 44 11.76 -3.92 11.22
N ASP A 45 10.52 -3.40 11.21
CA ASP A 45 9.44 -3.93 12.05
C ASP A 45 9.21 -5.41 11.74
N ASP A 46 9.19 -6.25 12.79
CA ASP A 46 9.20 -7.70 12.63
C ASP A 46 7.89 -8.22 12.00
N GLY A 47 6.73 -7.61 12.30
CA GLY A 47 5.47 -7.98 11.65
C GLY A 47 5.41 -7.58 10.18
N ALA A 48 5.91 -6.38 9.85
CA ALA A 48 6.01 -5.96 8.44
C ALA A 48 7.00 -6.86 7.67
N ARG A 49 8.07 -7.29 8.35
CA ARG A 49 9.07 -8.20 7.80
C ARG A 49 8.47 -9.57 7.48
N GLU A 50 7.65 -10.11 8.37
CA GLU A 50 7.01 -11.41 8.17
C GLU A 50 6.19 -11.47 6.87
N VAL A 51 5.41 -10.41 6.59
CA VAL A 51 4.65 -10.29 5.34
C VAL A 51 5.58 -10.10 4.13
N TYR A 52 6.64 -9.28 4.27
CA TYR A 52 7.63 -9.09 3.21
C TYR A 52 8.36 -10.39 2.85
N ASP A 53 8.61 -11.25 3.83
CA ASP A 53 9.29 -12.53 3.65
C ASP A 53 8.55 -13.46 2.68
N ARG A 54 7.24 -13.24 2.48
CA ARG A 54 6.41 -13.98 1.53
C ARG A 54 6.22 -13.26 0.19
N HIS A 55 6.71 -12.02 0.04
CA HIS A 55 6.52 -11.22 -1.17
C HIS A 55 7.37 -11.73 -2.35
N TYR A 56 6.80 -11.73 -3.57
CA TYR A 56 7.46 -12.31 -4.76
C TYR A 56 8.74 -11.57 -5.18
N SER A 57 8.91 -10.31 -4.77
CA SER A 57 10.12 -9.52 -5.06
C SER A 57 11.19 -9.66 -3.97
N ARG A 58 10.97 -10.52 -2.96
CA ARG A 58 11.96 -10.76 -1.91
C ARG A 58 13.28 -11.18 -2.55
N TYR A 59 14.33 -10.46 -2.16
CA TYR A 59 15.68 -10.82 -2.57
C TYR A 59 16.24 -11.91 -1.64
N HIS A 60 16.71 -13.01 -2.23
CA HIS A 60 17.40 -14.09 -1.54
C HIS A 60 18.91 -13.95 -1.80
N TYR A 61 19.66 -13.60 -0.76
CA TYR A 61 21.11 -13.46 -0.86
C TYR A 61 21.78 -14.82 -0.98
N LYS A 62 22.80 -14.92 -1.85
CA LYS A 62 23.54 -16.17 -2.09
C LYS A 62 24.28 -16.69 -0.85
N ASP A 63 24.65 -15.80 0.05
CA ASP A 63 25.33 -16.09 1.33
C ASP A 63 24.34 -16.43 2.46
N GLY A 64 23.03 -16.47 2.18
CA GLY A 64 21.99 -16.81 3.15
C GLY A 64 21.63 -15.71 4.15
N ARG A 65 22.27 -14.52 4.07
CA ARG A 65 21.97 -13.45 5.03
C ARG A 65 20.52 -12.97 4.91
N GLN A 66 19.93 -12.61 6.04
CA GLN A 66 18.57 -12.08 6.13
C GLN A 66 18.59 -10.69 6.78
N PRO A 67 18.86 -9.61 6.01
CA PRO A 67 18.96 -8.28 6.57
C PRO A 67 17.64 -7.85 7.22
N LYS A 68 17.71 -7.23 8.40
CA LYS A 68 16.53 -6.71 9.10
C LYS A 68 15.81 -5.63 8.29
N LEU A 69 16.57 -4.71 7.70
CA LEU A 69 16.04 -3.64 6.85
C LEU A 69 15.77 -4.13 5.43
N PHE A 70 14.69 -3.66 4.81
CA PHE A 70 14.17 -4.31 3.60
C PHE A 70 13.65 -3.40 2.50
N VAL A 71 13.44 -2.12 2.81
CA VAL A 71 13.00 -1.13 1.81
C VAL A 71 14.17 -0.62 0.95
N GLY A 72 15.37 -0.57 1.55
CA GLY A 72 16.58 0.01 0.95
C GLY A 72 16.79 1.49 1.33
N PRO A 73 17.87 2.11 0.82
CA PRO A 73 18.25 3.49 1.17
C PRO A 73 17.34 4.56 0.56
N GLY A 74 17.21 5.70 1.24
CA GLY A 74 16.36 6.84 0.84
C GLY A 74 15.36 7.23 1.91
N GLU A 75 14.53 8.23 1.62
CA GLU A 75 13.36 8.51 2.46
C GLU A 75 12.31 7.42 2.24
N LYS A 76 11.60 7.05 3.30
CA LYS A 76 10.65 5.95 3.26
C LYS A 76 9.51 6.15 4.25
N MET A 77 8.39 5.51 3.94
CA MET A 77 7.24 5.35 4.83
C MET A 77 6.81 3.89 4.71
N VAL A 78 6.84 3.17 5.84
CA VAL A 78 6.46 1.76 5.92
C VAL A 78 5.13 1.68 6.64
N LEU A 79 4.16 1.04 6.00
CA LEU A 79 2.80 0.91 6.48
C LEU A 79 2.46 -0.57 6.60
N ILE A 80 1.68 -0.88 7.63
CA ILE A 80 1.13 -2.20 7.88
C ILE A 80 -0.32 -2.05 8.38
N THR A 81 -1.19 -2.99 8.04
CA THR A 81 -2.54 -3.05 8.62
C THR A 81 -2.49 -3.46 10.10
N GLU A 82 -3.54 -3.12 10.85
CA GLU A 82 -3.64 -3.47 12.28
C GLU A 82 -3.45 -4.98 12.52
N THR A 83 -4.05 -5.81 11.66
CA THR A 83 -3.98 -7.28 11.72
C THR A 83 -2.66 -7.86 11.19
N GLY A 84 -1.77 -7.04 10.61
CA GLY A 84 -0.52 -7.52 10.03
C GLY A 84 -0.68 -8.34 8.76
N ASP A 85 -1.81 -8.22 8.05
CA ASP A 85 -2.12 -9.00 6.85
C ASP A 85 -1.78 -8.28 5.53
N ALA A 86 -1.41 -6.99 5.58
CA ALA A 86 -0.94 -6.24 4.43
C ALA A 86 0.18 -5.29 4.79
N ILE A 87 1.11 -5.10 3.86
CA ILE A 87 2.20 -4.13 3.97
C ILE A 87 2.28 -3.24 2.74
N TRP A 88 2.71 -2.01 2.94
CA TRP A 88 2.96 -1.04 1.89
C TRP A 88 4.22 -0.23 2.19
N CYS A 89 5.09 -0.03 1.20
CA CYS A 89 6.34 0.72 1.38
C CYS A 89 6.50 1.79 0.31
N TRP A 90 6.41 3.06 0.73
CA TRP A 90 6.85 4.18 -0.09
C TRP A 90 8.35 4.41 0.07
N ARG A 91 9.00 4.79 -1.04
CA ARG A 91 10.42 5.10 -1.07
C ARG A 91 10.72 6.23 -2.05
N LYS A 92 11.40 7.27 -1.58
CA LYS A 92 12.00 8.33 -2.40
C LYS A 92 13.51 8.13 -2.44
N PHE A 93 14.06 7.90 -3.62
CA PHE A 93 15.47 7.59 -3.80
C PHE A 93 15.95 8.00 -5.20
N ARG A 94 17.27 8.06 -5.39
CA ARG A 94 17.86 8.26 -6.72
C ARG A 94 17.79 6.96 -7.50
N ASP A 95 16.90 6.90 -8.50
CA ASP A 95 16.73 5.73 -9.36
C ASP A 95 17.71 5.79 -10.55
N ALA A 96 18.56 4.76 -10.68
CA ALA A 96 19.52 4.65 -11.78
C ALA A 96 18.85 4.46 -13.16
N SER A 97 17.57 4.06 -13.19
CA SER A 97 16.77 3.97 -14.42
C SER A 97 16.21 5.32 -14.90
N GLY A 98 16.38 6.39 -14.10
CA GLY A 98 15.89 7.73 -14.43
C GLY A 98 14.42 7.98 -14.08
N GLN A 99 13.72 7.04 -13.42
CA GLN A 99 12.39 7.34 -12.88
C GLN A 99 12.47 8.43 -11.80
N GLN A 100 11.45 9.29 -11.77
CA GLN A 100 11.30 10.35 -10.78
C GLN A 100 9.95 10.22 -10.06
N GLY A 101 9.91 10.64 -8.80
CA GLY A 101 8.75 10.58 -7.92
C GLY A 101 8.94 9.65 -6.71
N ILE A 102 7.82 9.26 -6.09
CA ILE A 102 7.77 8.33 -4.96
C ILE A 102 7.43 6.94 -5.47
N ASN A 103 8.32 5.99 -5.20
CA ASN A 103 8.14 4.61 -5.58
C ASN A 103 7.34 3.84 -4.53
N ASN A 104 6.30 3.12 -4.94
CA ASN A 104 5.84 1.98 -4.16
C ASN A 104 6.79 0.80 -4.41
N ALA A 105 7.66 0.55 -3.44
CA ALA A 105 8.69 -0.48 -3.51
C ALA A 105 8.14 -1.87 -3.18
N ILE A 106 7.16 -1.95 -2.28
CA ILE A 106 6.61 -3.22 -1.77
C ILE A 106 5.13 -3.02 -1.49
N PHE A 107 4.30 -3.89 -2.08
CA PHE A 107 2.91 -4.05 -1.68
C PHE A 107 2.52 -5.52 -1.67
N ARG A 108 2.05 -5.97 -0.51
CA ARG A 108 1.45 -7.29 -0.35
C ARG A 108 0.18 -7.16 0.47
N ASN A 109 -0.87 -7.85 0.03
CA ASN A 109 -2.12 -7.97 0.77
C ASN A 109 -2.50 -9.44 0.83
N GLU A 110 -2.58 -9.98 2.04
CA GLU A 110 -3.07 -11.32 2.37
C GLU A 110 -4.40 -11.25 3.14
N GLY A 111 -4.89 -10.03 3.42
CA GLY A 111 -6.13 -9.75 4.13
C GLY A 111 -7.35 -9.63 3.24
N MET A 112 -8.50 -9.32 3.87
CA MET A 112 -9.80 -9.24 3.21
C MET A 112 -10.12 -7.86 2.61
N ILE A 113 -9.42 -6.81 3.04
CA ILE A 113 -9.66 -5.45 2.54
C ILE A 113 -9.25 -5.41 1.06
N LEU A 114 -10.09 -4.83 0.21
CA LEU A 114 -9.79 -4.71 -1.21
C LEU A 114 -8.47 -3.97 -1.43
N SER A 115 -7.55 -4.59 -2.17
CA SER A 115 -6.24 -4.00 -2.47
C SER A 115 -6.33 -2.62 -3.11
N SER A 116 -7.36 -2.34 -3.92
CA SER A 116 -7.57 -1.00 -4.49
C SER A 116 -7.94 0.05 -3.44
N LEU A 117 -8.65 -0.31 -2.36
CA LEU A 117 -8.94 0.61 -1.26
C LEU A 117 -7.70 0.89 -0.42
N LEU A 118 -6.89 -0.14 -0.17
CA LEU A 118 -5.59 0.01 0.49
C LEU A 118 -4.64 0.93 -0.30
N ILE A 119 -4.63 0.81 -1.63
CA ILE A 119 -3.84 1.68 -2.52
C ILE A 119 -4.30 3.15 -2.41
N LEU A 120 -5.63 3.39 -2.45
CA LEU A 120 -6.20 4.74 -2.37
C LEU A 120 -5.90 5.41 -1.01
N ASP A 121 -5.94 4.66 0.09
CA ASP A 121 -5.57 5.17 1.41
C ASP A 121 -4.06 5.47 1.47
N ALA A 122 -3.21 4.62 0.88
CA ALA A 122 -1.75 4.80 0.89
C ALA A 122 -1.27 5.99 0.05
N GLU A 123 -1.89 6.27 -1.11
CA GLU A 123 -1.52 7.42 -1.96
C GLU A 123 -1.82 8.77 -1.30
N GLU A 124 -2.92 8.86 -0.54
CA GLU A 124 -3.25 10.07 0.21
C GLU A 124 -2.15 10.38 1.25
N LEU A 125 -1.65 9.35 1.93
CA LEU A 125 -0.53 9.50 2.87
C LEU A 125 0.76 9.91 2.16
N ALA A 126 1.02 9.37 0.97
CA ALA A 126 2.17 9.74 0.16
C ALA A 126 2.14 11.23 -0.20
N TRP A 127 1.00 11.73 -0.69
CA TRP A 127 0.88 13.14 -1.08
C TRP A 127 0.84 14.09 0.12
N LYS A 128 0.38 13.65 1.29
CA LYS A 128 0.56 14.42 2.54
C LYS A 128 2.04 14.56 2.91
N ARG A 129 2.83 13.49 2.76
CA ARG A 129 4.26 13.47 3.13
C ARG A 129 5.17 14.09 2.07
N TRP A 130 4.83 13.92 0.80
CA TRP A 130 5.55 14.42 -0.37
C TRP A 130 4.56 15.06 -1.36
N PRO A 131 4.12 16.30 -1.08
CA PRO A 131 3.15 16.99 -1.92
C PRO A 131 3.65 17.19 -3.36
N GLY A 132 2.75 17.04 -4.33
CA GLY A 132 3.03 17.29 -5.74
C GLY A 132 3.87 16.21 -6.46
N GLU A 133 4.31 15.18 -5.75
CA GLU A 133 5.15 14.14 -6.35
C GLU A 133 4.32 13.11 -7.16
N ARG A 134 4.90 12.68 -8.28
CA ARG A 134 4.42 11.52 -9.04
C ARG A 134 4.57 10.25 -8.20
N LEU A 135 3.57 9.38 -8.21
CA LEU A 135 3.65 8.04 -7.62
C LEU A 135 3.89 7.01 -8.73
N TYR A 136 4.76 6.04 -8.48
CA TYR A 136 5.04 4.98 -9.45
C TYR A 136 5.38 3.64 -8.81
N THR A 137 5.22 2.55 -9.56
CA THR A 137 5.60 1.19 -9.13
C THR A 137 6.04 0.33 -10.29
N TYR A 138 6.72 -0.77 -9.96
CA TYR A 138 7.11 -1.81 -10.90
C TYR A 138 6.37 -3.11 -10.56
N VAL A 139 5.67 -3.68 -11.54
CA VAL A 139 5.00 -4.97 -11.39
C VAL A 139 5.70 -5.99 -12.27
N LYS A 140 6.11 -7.12 -11.70
CA LYS A 140 6.64 -8.27 -12.43
C LYS A 140 5.48 -9.15 -12.91
N PRO A 141 5.13 -9.18 -14.21
CA PRO A 141 3.97 -9.95 -14.69
C PRO A 141 4.06 -11.44 -14.36
N THR A 142 5.27 -12.00 -14.39
CA THR A 142 5.53 -13.41 -14.08
C THR A 142 5.60 -13.72 -12.58
N GLY A 143 5.54 -12.70 -11.71
CA GLY A 143 5.58 -12.85 -10.26
C GLY A 143 4.20 -12.84 -9.59
N ILE A 144 3.12 -12.71 -10.37
CA ILE A 144 1.75 -12.58 -9.88
C ILE A 144 0.86 -13.66 -10.48
N ARG A 145 -0.25 -13.98 -9.79
CA ARG A 145 -1.25 -14.96 -10.27
C ARG A 145 -2.20 -14.37 -11.32
N SER A 146 -2.43 -13.05 -11.29
CA SER A 146 -3.33 -12.38 -12.21
C SER A 146 -2.73 -12.27 -13.61
N THR A 147 -3.55 -12.51 -14.65
CA THR A 147 -3.20 -12.27 -16.05
C THR A 147 -3.19 -10.79 -16.43
N ASN A 148 -3.68 -9.90 -15.55
CA ASN A 148 -3.71 -8.46 -15.73
C ASN A 148 -2.76 -7.77 -14.73
N PRO A 149 -1.49 -7.52 -15.10
CA PRO A 149 -0.52 -6.92 -14.20
C PRO A 149 -0.97 -5.58 -13.65
N GLY A 150 -0.94 -5.46 -12.33
CA GLY A 150 -1.35 -4.26 -11.62
C GLY A 150 -2.85 -3.99 -11.66
N ALA A 151 -3.70 -5.01 -11.83
CA ALA A 151 -5.16 -4.82 -11.85
C ALA A 151 -5.71 -4.00 -10.67
N CYS A 152 -5.19 -4.20 -9.46
CA CYS A 152 -5.56 -3.41 -8.28
C CYS A 152 -5.15 -1.93 -8.39
N TYR A 153 -3.96 -1.64 -8.92
CA TYR A 153 -3.49 -0.29 -9.20
C TYR A 153 -4.36 0.39 -10.26
N LYS A 154 -4.67 -0.31 -11.35
CA LYS A 154 -5.55 0.19 -12.41
C LYS A 154 -6.94 0.51 -11.87
N LYS A 155 -7.47 -0.35 -11.00
CA LYS A 155 -8.75 -0.10 -10.30
C LYS A 155 -8.68 1.13 -9.39
N ALA A 156 -7.52 1.44 -8.82
CA ALA A 156 -7.26 2.67 -8.07
C ALA A 156 -6.91 3.88 -8.96
N GLY A 157 -7.09 3.80 -10.28
CA GLY A 157 -6.86 4.90 -11.22
C GLY A 157 -5.42 5.09 -11.67
N TRP A 158 -4.53 4.13 -11.41
CA TRP A 158 -3.17 4.17 -11.94
C TRP A 158 -3.16 3.76 -13.42
N ARG A 159 -2.23 4.32 -14.20
CA ARG A 159 -2.07 4.00 -15.62
C ARG A 159 -0.73 3.33 -15.88
N VAL A 160 -0.66 2.52 -16.94
CA VAL A 160 0.61 1.99 -17.43
C VAL A 160 1.35 3.10 -18.17
N CYS A 161 2.64 3.28 -17.87
CA CYS A 161 3.47 4.31 -18.51
C CYS A 161 4.76 3.77 -19.13
N GLY A 162 5.00 2.46 -19.07
CA GLY A 162 6.17 1.86 -19.70
C GLY A 162 6.45 0.44 -19.24
N VAL A 163 7.55 -0.11 -19.76
CA VAL A 163 8.07 -1.42 -19.39
C VAL A 163 9.59 -1.33 -19.27
N THR A 164 10.19 -1.94 -18.25
CA THR A 164 11.65 -1.92 -18.09
C THR A 164 12.34 -2.75 -19.18
N LYS A 165 13.50 -2.27 -19.65
CA LYS A 165 14.22 -2.87 -20.79
C LYS A 165 14.56 -4.35 -20.59
N TRP A 166 15.15 -4.68 -19.45
CA TRP A 166 15.74 -5.99 -19.17
C TRP A 166 14.73 -6.95 -18.55
N ASN A 167 14.22 -6.62 -17.36
CA ASN A 167 13.37 -7.51 -16.57
C ASN A 167 11.89 -7.50 -16.99
N LYS A 168 11.53 -6.70 -17.99
CA LYS A 168 10.16 -6.56 -18.52
C LYS A 168 9.11 -6.28 -17.43
N LEU A 169 9.48 -5.46 -16.45
CA LEU A 169 8.56 -5.03 -15.39
C LEU A 169 7.63 -3.96 -15.96
N VAL A 170 6.33 -4.11 -15.73
CA VAL A 170 5.33 -3.10 -16.11
C VAL A 170 5.44 -1.94 -15.14
N ILE A 171 5.61 -0.73 -15.68
CA ILE A 171 5.66 0.50 -14.90
C ILE A 171 4.25 1.08 -14.86
N LEU A 172 3.72 1.28 -13.65
CA LEU A 172 2.48 2.01 -13.43
C LEU A 172 2.76 3.30 -12.69
N GLU A 173 1.95 4.31 -12.97
CA GLU A 173 2.06 5.62 -12.34
C GLU A 173 0.68 6.22 -12.02
N LYS A 174 0.71 7.17 -11.09
CA LYS A 174 -0.37 8.11 -10.84
C LYS A 174 0.22 9.47 -10.49
N CYS A 175 -0.18 10.49 -11.23
CA CYS A 175 0.18 11.87 -10.93
C CYS A 175 -0.82 12.43 -9.90
N PRO A 176 -0.40 13.39 -9.05
CA PRO A 176 -1.36 14.15 -8.28
C PRO A 176 -2.32 14.85 -9.24
N ASN A 177 -3.59 14.96 -8.85
CA ASN A 177 -4.51 15.80 -9.58
C ASN A 177 -3.97 17.24 -9.49
N VAL A 178 -3.63 17.82 -10.63
CA VAL A 178 -3.43 19.27 -10.73
C VAL A 178 -4.80 19.87 -10.46
N VAL A 179 -4.97 20.39 -9.24
CA VAL A 179 -6.12 21.22 -8.86
C VAL A 179 -5.88 22.63 -9.39
#